data_AF-A0A842NF19-F1
#
_entry.id   AF-A0A842NF19-F1
#
_cell.length_a   1.000
_cell.length_b   1.000
_cell.length_c   1.000
_cell.angle_alpha   90.00
_cell.angle_beta   90.00
_cell.angle_gamma   90.00
#
_symmetry.space_group_name_H-M   'P 1'
#
loop_
_entity.id
_entity.type
_entity.pdbx_description
1 polymer ?
#
loop_
_entity_poly.entity_id
_entity_poly.type
_entity_poly.pdbx_seq_one_letter_code
_entity_poly.pdbx_strand_id
1 'polypeptide(L)'
;MIINKKGQGLSINVIIIAAIALLVLIILAILVARSGTHVSDGTKCFTEGGVCKETCDSNKRVQGVNLCGDDGTKFCCSPVPLRD
;
A
#
# COMPACT_ATOMS: atom_id res chain seq x y z
N MET A 1 -25.79 -31.13 -40.74
CA MET A 1 -24.64 -30.40 -40.18
C MET A 1 -25.02 -29.94 -38.78
N ILE A 2 -24.62 -30.68 -37.75
CA ILE A 2 -24.99 -30.39 -36.36
C ILE A 2 -24.09 -29.24 -35.87
N ILE A 3 -24.64 -28.04 -35.84
CA ILE A 3 -23.99 -26.88 -35.23
C ILE A 3 -24.01 -27.14 -33.72
N ASN A 4 -22.88 -27.60 -33.21
CA ASN A 4 -22.70 -27.86 -31.79
C ASN A 4 -22.80 -26.52 -31.05
N LYS A 5 -23.93 -26.22 -30.40
CA LYS A 5 -24.10 -25.11 -29.44
C LYS A 5 -23.29 -25.43 -28.16
N LYS A 6 -21.97 -25.58 -28.29
CA LYS A 6 -21.02 -25.69 -27.17
C LYS A 6 -20.93 -24.30 -26.54
N GLY A 7 -21.82 -24.02 -25.59
CA GLY A 7 -21.88 -22.72 -24.90
C GLY A 7 -23.12 -22.52 -24.04
N GLN A 8 -24.13 -23.38 -24.12
CA GLN A 8 -25.37 -23.25 -23.34
C GLN A 8 -25.34 -23.99 -21.98
N GLY A 9 -24.17 -24.06 -21.34
CA GLY A 9 -24.01 -24.73 -20.03
C GLY A 9 -23.81 -23.77 -18.86
N LEU A 10 -23.20 -22.60 -19.10
CA LEU A 10 -23.17 -21.53 -18.11
C LEU A 10 -24.34 -20.61 -18.36
N SER A 11 -25.26 -20.57 -17.39
CA SER A 11 -26.34 -19.58 -17.38
C SER A 11 -25.74 -18.20 -17.61
N ILE A 12 -26.37 -17.39 -18.46
CA ILE A 12 -25.87 -16.05 -18.83
C ILE A 12 -25.59 -15.19 -17.59
N ASN A 13 -26.33 -15.44 -16.51
CA ASN A 13 -26.16 -14.83 -15.20
C ASN A 13 -24.76 -15.08 -14.62
N VAL A 14 -24.19 -16.27 -14.80
CA VAL A 14 -22.84 -16.60 -14.29
C VAL A 14 -21.76 -15.83 -15.04
N ILE A 15 -21.93 -15.67 -16.37
CA ILE A 15 -21.02 -14.86 -17.19
C ILE A 15 -21.04 -13.40 -16.74
N ILE A 16 -22.25 -12.87 -16.47
CA ILE A 16 -22.42 -11.50 -15.96
C ILE A 16 -21.74 -11.32 -14.60
N ILE A 17 -21.96 -12.25 -13.66
CA ILE A 17 -21.35 -12.18 -12.32
C ILE A 17 -19.81 -12.24 -12.42
N ALA A 18 -19.28 -13.13 -13.27
CA ALA A 18 -17.84 -13.26 -13.47
C ALA A 18 -17.22 -11.96 -14.04
N ALA A 19 -17.89 -11.32 -14.98
CA ALA A 19 -17.43 -10.04 -15.55
C ALA A 19 -17.44 -8.91 -14.51
N ILE A 20 -18.49 -8.82 -13.67
CA ILE A 20 -18.57 -7.81 -12.60
C ILE A 20 -17.49 -8.06 -11.55
N ALA A 21 -17.27 -9.30 -11.13
CA ALA A 21 -16.25 -9.65 -10.15
C ALA A 21 -14.84 -9.27 -10.64
N LEU A 22 -14.54 -9.56 -11.91
CA LEU A 22 -13.26 -9.19 -12.52
C LEU A 22 -13.08 -7.66 -12.56
N LEU A 23 -14.12 -6.92 -12.95
CA LEU A 23 -14.09 -5.45 -12.96
C LEU A 23 -13.83 -4.86 -11.57
N VAL A 24 -14.50 -5.36 -10.53
CA VAL A 24 -14.29 -4.93 -9.14
C VAL A 24 -12.86 -5.21 -8.69
N LEU A 25 -12.31 -6.39 -9.02
CA LEU A 25 -10.92 -6.71 -8.68
C LEU A 25 -9.91 -5.76 -9.35
N ILE A 26 -10.13 -5.38 -10.62
CA ILE A 26 -9.28 -4.41 -11.30
C ILE A 26 -9.32 -3.06 -10.59
N ILE A 27 -10.52 -2.57 -10.24
CA ILE A 27 -10.67 -1.28 -9.56
C ILE A 27 -9.97 -1.31 -8.19
N LEU A 28 -10.18 -2.36 -7.41
CA LEU A 28 -9.52 -2.53 -6.11
C LEU A 28 -7.99 -2.60 -6.27
N ALA A 29 -7.48 -3.35 -7.25
CA ALA A 29 -6.06 -3.45 -7.51
C ALA A 29 -5.45 -2.09 -7.86
N ILE A 30 -6.11 -1.29 -8.70
CA ILE A 30 -5.64 0.07 -9.04
C ILE A 30 -5.69 1.00 -7.84
N LEU A 31 -6.76 0.94 -7.03
CA LEU A 31 -6.89 1.76 -5.82
C LEU A 31 -5.80 1.42 -4.80
N VAL A 32 -5.54 0.13 -4.57
CA VAL A 32 -4.48 -0.34 -3.66
C VAL A 32 -3.10 -0.01 -4.22
N ALA A 33 -2.87 -0.13 -5.52
CA ALA A 33 -1.60 0.26 -6.13
C ALA A 33 -1.34 1.78 -5.99
N ARG A 34 -2.40 2.60 -6.11
CA ARG A 34 -2.31 4.06 -5.93
C ARG A 34 -2.17 4.49 -4.47
N SER A 35 -2.80 3.79 -3.52
CA SER A 35 -2.68 4.12 -2.09
C SER A 35 -1.43 3.51 -1.45
N GLY A 36 -0.97 2.36 -1.94
CA GLY A 36 0.18 1.64 -1.41
C GLY A 36 1.51 2.38 -1.55
N THR A 37 1.66 3.25 -2.55
CA THR A 37 2.84 4.10 -2.69
C THR A 37 2.97 5.08 -1.54
N HIS A 38 1.88 5.72 -1.09
CA HIS A 38 1.90 6.70 -0.01
C HIS A 38 2.01 6.06 1.39
N VAL A 39 1.47 4.84 1.58
CA VAL A 39 1.54 4.14 2.88
C VAL A 39 2.96 3.65 3.21
N SER A 40 3.75 3.30 2.18
CA SER A 40 5.14 2.85 2.35
C SER A 40 6.02 3.94 2.96
N ASP A 41 5.81 5.20 2.60
CA ASP A 41 6.66 6.31 3.05
C ASP A 41 6.33 6.80 4.46
N GLY A 42 5.12 6.54 4.96
CA GLY A 42 4.76 6.83 6.36
C GLY A 42 5.18 5.75 7.37
N THR A 43 5.37 4.49 6.92
CA THR A 43 5.58 3.35 7.83
C THR A 43 7.06 3.06 8.10
N LYS A 44 7.98 3.48 7.22
CA LYS A 44 9.42 3.20 7.34
C LYS A 44 10.02 3.72 8.65
N CYS A 45 9.64 4.92 9.11
CA CYS A 45 10.13 5.43 10.39
C CYS A 45 9.67 4.59 11.59
N PHE A 46 8.44 4.09 11.56
CA PHE A 46 7.88 3.27 12.64
C PHE A 46 8.54 1.88 12.69
N THR A 47 8.85 1.29 11.53
CA THR A 47 9.57 0.01 11.45
C THR A 47 10.97 0.08 12.06
N GLU A 48 11.64 1.23 11.96
CA GLU A 48 12.96 1.49 12.57
C GLU A 48 12.87 1.83 14.08
N GLY A 49 11.69 1.69 14.70
CA GLY A 49 11.47 2.07 16.10
C GLY A 49 11.53 3.59 16.34
N GLY A 50 11.40 4.38 15.28
CA GLY A 50 11.44 5.83 15.30
C GLY A 50 10.06 6.48 15.37
N VAL A 51 10.07 7.78 15.69
CA VAL A 51 8.87 8.62 15.67
C VAL A 51 9.11 9.83 14.77
N CYS A 52 8.13 10.17 13.93
CA CYS A 52 8.19 11.35 13.09
C CYS A 52 7.94 12.62 13.91
N LYS A 53 8.91 13.54 13.93
CA LYS A 53 8.80 14.85 14.56
C LYS A 53 9.50 15.92 13.73
N GLU A 54 9.06 17.17 13.82
CA GLU A 54 9.73 18.33 13.19
C GLU A 54 11.12 18.58 13.79
N THR A 55 11.34 18.16 15.03
CA THR A 55 12.64 18.25 15.70
C THR A 55 12.85 17.01 16.55
N CYS A 56 14.01 16.37 16.39
CA CYS A 56 14.42 15.27 17.25
C CYS A 56 15.04 15.81 18.53
N ASP A 57 14.70 15.18 19.65
CA ASP A 57 15.32 15.44 20.95
C ASP A 57 16.82 15.12 20.89
N SER A 58 17.64 15.74 21.74
CA SER A 58 19.12 15.60 21.72
C SER A 58 19.60 14.15 21.89
N ASN A 59 18.77 13.28 22.45
CA ASN A 59 19.05 11.85 22.66
C ASN A 59 18.49 10.93 21.55
N LYS A 60 18.17 11.44 20.37
CA LYS A 60 17.64 10.66 19.24
C LYS A 60 18.47 10.90 17.98
N ARG A 61 18.58 9.88 17.12
CA ARG A 61 19.19 10.04 15.79
C ARG A 61 18.14 10.53 14.80
N VAL A 62 18.51 11.52 13.99
CA VAL A 62 17.76 11.95 12.81
C VAL A 62 18.05 10.96 11.69
N GLN A 63 17.08 10.12 11.33
CA GLN A 63 17.07 9.37 10.08
C GLN A 63 16.27 10.16 9.04
N GLY A 64 16.65 10.01 7.76
CA GLY A 64 16.29 10.92 6.65
C GLY A 64 14.83 11.38 6.56
N VAL A 65 14.63 12.56 5.99
CA VAL A 65 13.32 13.25 5.85
C VAL A 65 12.27 12.47 5.04
N ASN A 66 12.70 11.53 4.21
CA ASN A 66 11.81 10.74 3.34
C ASN A 66 11.15 9.55 4.06
N LEU A 67 11.35 9.41 5.38
CA LEU A 67 10.80 8.32 6.19
C LEU A 67 9.48 8.70 6.88
N CYS A 68 9.08 9.96 6.76
CA CYS A 68 7.96 10.58 7.49
C CYS A 68 6.97 11.25 6.55
N GLY A 69 6.56 10.54 5.49
CA GLY A 69 5.58 11.03 4.50
C GLY A 69 6.03 12.28 3.74
N ASP A 70 5.25 12.68 2.73
CA ASP A 70 5.52 13.79 1.81
C ASP A 70 5.44 15.20 2.44
N ASP A 71 5.57 15.33 3.76
CA ASP A 71 5.50 16.64 4.42
C ASP A 71 6.85 17.40 4.36
N GLY A 72 7.97 16.75 3.99
CA GLY A 72 9.29 17.37 3.83
C GLY A 72 9.88 18.09 5.05
N THR A 73 9.12 18.17 6.14
CA THR A 73 9.33 18.99 7.34
C THR A 73 9.46 18.13 8.59
N LYS A 74 9.21 16.82 8.48
CA LYS A 74 9.30 15.86 9.58
C LYS A 74 10.51 14.96 9.39
N PHE A 75 11.24 14.77 10.47
CA PHE A 75 12.38 13.89 10.56
C PHE A 75 12.00 12.60 11.31
N CYS A 76 12.61 11.48 10.93
CA CYS A 76 12.44 10.25 11.68
C CYS A 76 13.41 10.23 12.87
N CYS A 77 12.86 10.25 14.08
CA CYS A 77 13.65 10.27 15.32
C CYS A 77 13.65 8.88 15.97
N SER A 78 14.70 8.10 15.77
CA SER A 78 14.87 6.80 16.44
C SER A 78 15.79 6.91 17.67
N PRO A 79 15.57 6.08 18.71
CA PRO A 79 16.50 6.01 19.84
C PRO A 79 17.88 5.57 19.34
N VAL A 80 18.94 6.23 19.82
CA VAL A 80 20.32 5.83 19.51
C VAL A 80 20.51 4.41 20.06
N PRO A 81 20.91 3.41 19.26
CA PRO A 81 21.35 2.14 19.83
C PRO A 81 22.54 2.46 20.73
N LEU A 82 22.39 2.21 22.03
CA LEU A 82 23.54 2.15 22.94
C LEU A 82 24.42 1.02 22.40
N ARG A 83 25.51 1.40 21.74
CA ARG A 83 26.62 0.50 21.45
C ARG A 83 27.39 0.39 22.77
N ASP A 84 27.12 -0.69 23.49
CA ASP A 84 28.01 -1.17 24.55
C ASP A 84 29.29 -1.75 23.93
#